data_AF-A0A3E2XQR8-F1
#
_entry.id   AF-A0A3E2XQR8-F1
#
_cell.length_a   1.000
_cell.length_b   1.000
_cell.length_c   1.000
_cell.angle_alpha   90.00
_cell.angle_beta   90.00
_cell.angle_gamma   90.00
#
_symmetry.space_group_name_H-M   'P 1'
#
loop_
_entity.id
_entity.type
_entity.pdbx_description
1 polymer ?
#
loop_
_entity_poly.entity_id
_entity_poly.type
_entity_poly.pdbx_seq_one_letter_code
_entity_poly.pdbx_strand_id
1 'polypeptide(L)' 'MPQVYEPEFKRKLVRLHLEEGRSYKSLTQEYGVSKSAISKWVELFSNAGKD' A
#
# COMPACT_ATOMS: atom_id res chain seq x y z
N MET A 1 -1.51 19.83 -1.13
CA MET A 1 -2.45 19.05 -1.95
C MET A 1 -2.42 17.62 -1.47
N PRO A 2 -3.57 16.95 -1.26
CA PRO A 2 -3.57 15.51 -0.97
C PRO A 2 -2.97 14.78 -2.17
N GLN A 3 -1.93 13.96 -1.95
CA GLN A 3 -1.40 13.09 -3.00
C GLN A 3 -2.46 12.06 -3.36
N VAL A 4 -3.06 12.20 -4.54
CA VAL A 4 -4.06 11.27 -5.05
C VAL A 4 -3.31 10.16 -5.79
N TYR A 5 -3.24 8.99 -5.17
CA TYR A 5 -2.71 7.80 -5.83
C TYR A 5 -3.83 7.02 -6.51
N GLU A 6 -3.55 6.55 -7.72
CA GLU A 6 -4.44 5.67 -8.48
C GLU A 6 -4.78 4.41 -7.66
N PRO A 7 -6.04 3.92 -7.71
CA PRO A 7 -6.47 2.76 -6.95
C PRO A 7 -5.66 1.50 -7.31
N GLU A 8 -5.29 1.34 -8.58
CA GLU A 8 -4.44 0.24 -9.05
C GLU A 8 -3.04 0.31 -8.45
N PHE A 9 -2.47 1.50 -8.33
CA PHE A 9 -1.18 1.72 -7.70
C PHE A 9 -1.21 1.37 -6.21
N LYS A 10 -2.26 1.78 -5.49
CA LYS A 10 -2.45 1.42 -4.07
C LYS A 10 -2.52 -0.10 -3.91
N ARG A 11 -3.31 -0.78 -4.75
CA ARG A 11 -3.43 -2.26 -4.76
C ARG A 11 -2.08 -2.94 -5.02
N LYS A 12 -1.29 -2.43 -5.97
CA LYS A 12 0.05 -2.97 -6.27
C LYS A 12 0.94 -2.96 -5.02
N LEU A 13 0.97 -1.86 -4.27
CA LEU A 13 1.80 -1.75 -3.06
C LEU A 13 1.32 -2.66 -1.93
N VAL A 14 0.01 -2.81 -1.76
CA VAL A 14 -0.55 -3.75 -0.77
C VAL A 14 -0.21 -5.19 -1.15
N ARG A 15 -0.37 -5.56 -2.43
CA ARG A 15 0.01 -6.87 -2.98
C ARG A 15 1.49 -7.18 -2.77
N LEU A 16 2.38 -6.22 -3.08
CA LEU A 16 3.81 -6.36 -2.82
C LEU A 16 4.12 -6.61 -1.32
N HIS A 17 3.38 -5.96 -0.42
CA HIS A 17 3.56 -6.19 1.02
C HIS A 17 3.01 -7.54 1.48
N LEU A 18 1.79 -7.88 1.09
CA LEU A 18 1.06 -9.06 1.58
C LEU A 18 1.48 -10.37 0.87
N GLU A 19 1.69 -10.33 -0.45
CA GLU A 19 2.03 -11.52 -1.26
C GLU A 19 3.56 -11.72 -1.36
N GLU A 20 4.33 -10.67 -1.64
CA GLU A 20 5.80 -10.76 -1.74
C GLU A 20 6.52 -10.56 -0.39
N GLY A 21 5.82 -10.21 0.69
CA GLY A 21 6.43 -9.95 1.99
C GLY A 21 7.35 -8.73 2.04
N ARG A 22 7.25 -7.81 1.07
CA ARG A 22 8.09 -6.61 1.00
C ARG A 22 7.88 -5.75 2.24
N SER A 23 8.96 -5.28 2.85
CA SER A 23 8.86 -4.33 3.96
C SER A 23 8.41 -2.94 3.49
N TYR A 24 7.66 -2.25 4.36
CA TYR A 24 7.25 -0.85 4.12
C TYR A 24 8.42 0.04 3.72
N LYS A 25 9.59 -0.12 4.36
CA LYS A 25 10.80 0.66 4.07
C LYS A 25 11.20 0.55 2.59
N SER A 26 11.25 -0.67 2.04
CA SER A 26 11.61 -0.89 0.63
C SER A 26 10.61 -0.23 -0.30
N LEU A 27 9.31 -0.34 0.00
CA LEU A 27 8.25 0.30 -0.78
C LEU A 27 8.32 1.83 -0.70
N THR A 28 8.61 2.39 0.48
CA THR A 28 8.78 3.84 0.63
C THR A 28 9.97 4.38 -0.16
N GLN A 29 11.06 3.62 -0.23
CA GLN A 29 12.27 4.03 -0.92
C GLN A 29 12.16 3.87 -2.44
N GLU A 30 11.50 2.82 -2.91
CA GLU A 30 11.33 2.52 -4.34
C GLU A 30 10.24 3.40 -4.99
N TYR A 31 9.13 3.63 -4.29
CA TYR A 31 7.96 4.32 -4.85
C TYR A 31 7.75 5.74 -4.31
N GLY A 32 8.57 6.20 -3.35
CA GLY A 32 8.43 7.53 -2.74
C GLY A 32 7.16 7.70 -1.90
N VAL A 33 6.49 6.61 -1.53
CA VAL A 33 5.26 6.64 -0.76
C VAL A 33 5.55 6.63 0.74
N SER A 34 4.84 7.42 1.53
CA SER A 34 5.00 7.41 2.98
C SER A 34 4.49 6.10 3.62
N LYS A 35 5.20 5.60 4.64
CA LYS A 35 4.83 4.37 5.38
C LYS A 35 3.37 4.39 5.85
N SER A 36 2.92 5.53 6.37
CA SER A 36 1.55 5.71 6.87
C SER A 36 0.49 5.53 5.77
N ALA A 37 0.79 5.96 4.54
CA ALA A 37 -0.13 5.79 3.41
C ALA A 37 -0.25 4.31 3.02
N ILE A 38 0.88 3.59 2.97
CA ILE A 38 0.91 2.16 2.67
C ILE A 38 0.16 1.36 3.76
N SER A 39 0.41 1.66 5.03
CA SER A 39 -0.31 1.03 6.16
C SER A 39 -1.82 1.18 6.02
N LYS A 40 -2.29 2.41 5.76
CA LYS A 40 -3.71 2.68 5.56
C LYS A 40 -4.30 1.89 4.39
N TRP A 41 -3.56 1.72 3.30
CA TRP A 41 -4.03 0.92 2.17
C TRP A 41 -4.06 -0.57 2.52
N VAL A 42 -3.05 -1.09 3.23
CA VAL A 42 -3.05 -2.48 3.68
C VAL A 42 -4.28 -2.76 4.54
N GLU A 43 -4.62 -1.86 5.47
CA GLU A 43 -5.83 -1.98 6.30
C GLU A 43 -7.12 -1.94 5.45
N LEU A 44 -7.23 -0.97 4.53
CA LEU A 44 -8.41 -0.82 3.65
C LEU A 44 -8.62 -2.05 2.76
N PHE A 45 -7.56 -2.56 2.13
CA PHE A 45 -7.64 -3.68 1.20
C PHE A 45 -7.67 -5.04 1.89
N SER A 46 -7.10 -5.17 3.09
CA SER A 46 -7.18 -6.41 3.89
C SER A 46 -8.56 -6.61 4.49
N ASN A 47 -9.27 -5.54 4.87
CA ASN A 47 -10.61 -5.64 5.44
C ASN A 47 -11.72 -5.70 4.37
N ALA A 48 -11.47 -5.26 3.14
CA ALA A 48 -12.46 -5.28 2.06
C ALA A 48 -12.90 -6.69 1.61
N GLY A 49 -12.20 -7.76 2.03
CA GLY A 49 -12.57 -9.15 1.74
C GLY A 49 -13.30 -9.88 2.88
N LYS A 50 -13.82 -9.16 3.89
CA LYS A 50 -14.52 -9.73 5.06
C LYS A 50 -16.03 -9.39 5.11
N ASP A 51 -16.67 -9.18 3.97
CA ASP A 51 -18.14 -9.13 3.88
C ASP A 51 -18.67 -10.44 3.28
#